data_AF-A0A7X9FP44-F1
#
_entry.id   AF-A0A7X9FP44-F1
#
_cell.length_a   1.000
_cell.length_b   1.000
_cell.length_c   1.000
_cell.angle_alpha   90.00
_cell.angle_beta   90.00
_cell.angle_gamma   90.00
#
_symmetry.space_group_name_H-M   'P 1'
#
loop_
_entity.id
_entity.type
_entity.pdbx_description
1 polymer ?
#
loop_
_entity_poly.entity_id
_entity_poly.type
_entity_poly.pdbx_seq_one_letter_code
_entity_poly.pdbx_strand_id
1 'polypeptide(L)' 'MTGFSDLPPGALTPLPTPREMAAWDAAAVRDVGFHPHVLMENAARAAFAVLEKEYGPVSGARVHLYAGPGQNGGDALA' A
#
# COMPACT_ATOMS: atom_id res chain seq x y z
N MET A 1 -2.81 -10.76 19.18
CA MET A 1 -1.91 -10.28 18.11
C MET A 1 -1.25 -9.02 18.62
N THR A 2 0.02 -9.10 19.01
CA THR A 2 0.81 -7.96 19.48
C THR A 2 0.96 -6.98 18.31
N GLY A 3 0.44 -5.77 18.46
CA GLY A 3 0.58 -4.72 17.45
C GLY A 3 2.04 -4.29 17.34
N PHE A 4 2.43 -3.74 16.19
CA PHE A 4 3.76 -3.17 15.95
C PHE A 4 4.11 -1.97 16.87
N SER A 5 3.19 -1.58 17.76
CA SER A 5 3.29 -0.48 18.70
C SER A 5 4.14 -0.78 19.94
N ASP A 6 4.52 -2.05 20.16
CA ASP A 6 5.26 -2.49 21.36
C ASP A 6 6.79 -2.60 21.15
N LEU A 7 7.32 -2.06 20.04
CA LEU A 7 8.76 -2.09 19.78
C LEU A 7 9.50 -1.10 20.70
N PRO A 8 10.66 -1.49 21.29
CA PRO A 8 11.42 -0.59 22.16
C PRO A 8 11.92 0.64 21.37
N PRO A 9 12.15 1.79 22.05
CA PRO A 9 12.65 2.99 21.40
C PRO A 9 13.94 2.70 20.61
N GLY A 10 13.91 2.97 19.31
CA GLY A 10 15.05 2.73 18.40
C GLY A 10 15.06 1.36 17.70
N ALA A 11 14.12 0.46 18.01
CA ALA A 11 13.91 -0.73 17.20
C ALA A 11 13.20 -0.38 15.88
N LEU A 12 13.76 -0.83 14.77
CA LEU A 12 13.13 -0.72 13.46
C LEU A 12 12.04 -1.78 13.34
N THR A 13 10.86 -1.37 12.86
CA THR A 13 9.87 -2.33 12.37
C THR A 13 10.49 -3.12 11.22
N PRO A 14 10.55 -4.46 11.28
CA PRO A 14 11.09 -5.24 10.18
C PRO A 14 10.32 -4.94 8.89
N LEU A 15 11.04 -4.54 7.84
CA LEU A 15 10.43 -4.38 6.52
C LEU A 15 10.23 -5.78 5.92
N PRO A 16 9.01 -6.18 5.53
CA PRO A 16 8.79 -7.48 4.95
C PRO A 16 9.54 -7.61 3.62
N THR A 17 10.08 -8.81 3.37
CA THR A 17 10.65 -9.14 2.06
C THR A 17 9.54 -9.21 1.00
N PRO A 18 9.87 -9.05 -0.30
CA PRO A 18 8.88 -9.19 -1.37
C PRO A 18 8.13 -10.53 -1.33
N ARG A 19 8.82 -11.61 -0.93
CA ARG A 19 8.21 -12.94 -0.78
C ARG A 19 7.20 -12.98 0.36
N GLU A 20 7.50 -12.32 1.48
CA GLU A 20 6.58 -12.25 2.63
C GLU A 20 5.36 -11.40 2.30
N MET A 21 5.53 -10.25 1.63
CA MET A 21 4.40 -9.44 1.17
C MET A 21 3.48 -10.22 0.21
N ALA A 22 4.05 -10.90 -0.79
CA ALA A 22 3.26 -11.72 -1.70
C ALA A 22 2.51 -12.86 -1.00
N ALA A 23 3.11 -13.44 0.05
CA ALA A 23 2.45 -14.46 0.86
C ALA A 23 1.29 -13.87 1.68
N TRP A 24 1.42 -12.64 2.18
CA TRP A 24 0.36 -11.94 2.88
C TRP A 24 -0.80 -11.56 1.96
N ASP A 25 -0.52 -11.06 0.75
CA ASP A 25 -1.56 -10.77 -0.24
C ASP A 25 -2.34 -12.04 -0.61
N ALA A 26 -1.63 -13.15 -0.83
CA ALA A 26 -2.26 -14.43 -1.11
C ALA A 26 -3.12 -14.94 0.06
N ALA A 27 -2.67 -14.75 1.31
CA ALA A 27 -3.43 -15.11 2.50
C ALA A 27 -4.66 -14.21 2.70
N ALA A 28 -4.55 -12.91 2.42
CA ALA A 28 -5.65 -11.96 2.48
C ALA A 28 -6.79 -12.34 1.50
N VAL A 29 -6.43 -12.78 0.30
CA VAL A 29 -7.41 -13.25 -0.69
C VAL A 29 -7.98 -14.62 -0.30
N ARG A 30 -7.11 -15.59 0.02
CA ARG A 30 -7.52 -16.99 0.24
C ARG A 30 -8.23 -17.20 1.58
N ASP A 31 -7.67 -16.66 2.66
CA ASP A 31 -8.06 -17.00 4.03
C ASP A 31 -9.03 -15.97 4.62
N VAL A 32 -8.92 -14.70 4.20
CA VAL A 32 -9.80 -13.61 4.66
C VAL A 32 -10.91 -13.30 3.65
N GLY A 33 -10.75 -13.69 2.38
CA GLY A 33 -11.77 -13.53 1.34
C GLY A 33 -11.80 -12.14 0.72
N PHE A 34 -10.72 -11.35 0.83
CA PHE A 34 -10.66 -10.06 0.16
C PHE A 34 -10.55 -10.23 -1.36
N HIS A 35 -11.25 -9.38 -2.10
CA HIS A 35 -11.00 -9.24 -3.53
C HIS A 35 -9.63 -8.57 -3.74
N PRO A 36 -8.76 -9.04 -4.66
CA PRO A 36 -7.44 -8.46 -4.87
C PRO A 36 -7.45 -6.94 -5.11
N HIS A 37 -8.47 -6.43 -5.81
CA HIS A 37 -8.62 -4.99 -6.07
C HIS A 37 -8.84 -4.16 -4.79
N VAL A 38 -9.36 -4.74 -3.69
CA VAL A 38 -9.50 -4.02 -2.41
C VAL A 38 -8.14 -3.78 -1.78
N LEU A 39 -7.17 -4.69 -1.97
CA LEU A 39 -5.80 -4.49 -1.50
C LEU A 39 -5.13 -3.35 -2.30
N MET A 40 -5.30 -3.37 -3.62
CA MET A 40 -4.82 -2.33 -4.55
C MET A 40 -5.41 -0.95 -4.25
N GLU A 41 -6.73 -0.86 -4.05
CA GLU A 41 -7.43 0.38 -3.65
C GLU A 41 -6.88 0.94 -2.33
N ASN A 42 -6.61 0.07 -1.36
CA ASN A 42 -6.04 0.51 -0.08
C ASN A 42 -4.60 1.00 -0.23
N ALA A 43 -3.79 0.35 -1.08
CA ALA A 43 -2.43 0.80 -1.39
C ALA A 43 -2.45 2.18 -2.08
N ALA A 44 -3.30 2.34 -3.11
CA ALA A 44 -3.49 3.59 -3.83
C ALA A 44 -3.93 4.73 -2.90
N ARG A 45 -4.96 4.50 -2.08
CA ARG A 45 -5.46 5.48 -1.10
C ARG A 45 -4.39 5.89 -0.08
N ALA A 46 -3.59 4.94 0.40
CA ALA A 46 -2.51 5.23 1.33
C ALA A 46 -1.39 6.04 0.67
N ALA A 47 -1.00 5.70 -0.56
CA ALA A 47 -0.02 6.45 -1.33
C ALA A 47 -0.51 7.87 -1.63
N PHE A 48 -1.78 8.02 -2.02
CA PHE A 48 -2.41 9.31 -2.26
C PHE A 48 -2.43 10.19 -1.00
N ALA A 49 -2.76 9.61 0.17
CA ALA A 49 -2.74 10.35 1.43
C ALA A 49 -1.35 10.88 1.79
N VAL A 50 -0.29 10.13 1.49
CA VAL A 50 1.10 10.63 1.64
C VAL A 50 1.39 11.74 0.64
N LEU A 51 1.02 11.58 -0.63
CA LEU A 51 1.22 12.62 -1.65
C LEU A 51 0.49 13.92 -1.29
N GLU A 52 -0.76 13.85 -0.87
CA GLU A 52 -1.55 15.02 -0.47
C GLU A 52 -0.97 15.69 0.77
N LYS A 53 -0.43 14.91 1.72
CA LYS A 53 0.26 15.45 2.89
C LYS A 53 1.51 16.23 2.52
N GLU A 54 2.31 15.72 1.59
CA GLU A 54 3.60 16.32 1.20
C GLU A 54 3.43 17.51 0.23
N TYR A 55 2.44 17.48 -0.65
CA TYR A 55 2.28 18.46 -1.74
C TYR A 55 1.01 19.32 -1.63
N GLY A 56 0.13 19.03 -0.66
CA GLY A 56 -1.16 19.68 -0.51
C GLY A 56 -2.23 19.14 -1.47
N PRO A 57 -3.43 19.76 -1.47
CA PRO A 57 -4.55 19.32 -2.29
C PRO A 57 -4.23 19.36 -3.79
N VAL A 58 -4.55 18.29 -4.51
CA VAL A 58 -4.30 18.17 -5.97
C VAL A 58 -5.51 18.53 -6.83
N SER A 59 -6.59 19.04 -6.23
CA SER A 59 -7.79 19.45 -6.98
C SER A 59 -7.45 20.54 -8.00
N GLY A 60 -7.73 20.27 -9.28
CA GLY A 60 -7.41 21.16 -10.39
C GLY A 60 -5.95 21.09 -10.87
N ALA A 61 -5.11 20.26 -10.25
CA ALA A 61 -3.76 20.02 -10.72
C ALA A 61 -3.75 19.14 -11.98
N ARG A 62 -2.72 19.31 -12.83
CA ARG A 62 -2.40 18.34 -13.87
C ARG A 62 -1.42 17.32 -13.30
N VAL A 63 -1.84 16.06 -13.22
CA VAL A 63 -1.03 14.96 -12.70
C VAL A 63 -0.66 14.02 -13.86
N HIS A 64 0.60 13.60 -13.91
CA HIS A 64 1.07 12.57 -14.84
C HIS A 64 1.30 11.27 -14.08
N LEU A 65 0.58 10.22 -14.47
CA LEU A 65 0.71 8.88 -13.89
C LEU A 65 1.59 8.02 -14.79
N TYR A 66 2.64 7.42 -14.21
CA TYR A 66 3.53 6.49 -14.89
C TYR A 66 3.29 5.07 -14.36
N ALA A 67 2.38 4.33 -15.00
CA ALA A 67 1.97 2.99 -14.57
C ALA A 67 2.63 1.91 -15.43
N GLY A 68 3.36 0.99 -14.79
CA GLY A 68 3.88 -0.22 -15.43
C GLY A 68 2.82 -1.32 -15.59
N PRO A 69 3.12 -2.46 -16.24
CA PRO A 69 2.16 -3.54 -16.44
C PRO A 69 1.92 -4.44 -15.21
N GLY A 70 2.55 -4.14 -14.06
CA GLY A 70 2.48 -4.96 -12.84
C GLY A 70 1.48 -4.42 -11.80
N GLN A 71 1.45 -5.03 -10.61
CA GLN A 71 0.55 -4.64 -9.52
C GLN A 71 0.68 -3.17 -9.11
N ASN A 72 1.92 -2.65 -9.01
CA ASN A 72 2.16 -1.24 -8.71
C ASN A 72 1.60 -0.28 -9.78
N GLY A 73 1.49 -0.74 -11.04
CA GLY A 73 0.81 0.05 -12.07
C GLY A 73 -0.70 0.11 -11.84
N GLY A 74 -1.26 -0.98 -11.31
CA GLY A 74 -2.64 -1.00 -10.82
C GLY A 74 -2.86 -0.06 -9.64
N ASP A 75 -1.94 -0.02 -8.66
CA ASP A 75 -2.01 0.93 -7.54
C ASP A 75 -1.99 2.39 -7.99
N ALA A 76 -1.32 2.70 -9.10
CA ALA A 76 -1.29 4.05 -9.67
C ALA A 76 -2.60 4.45 -10.36
N LEU A 77 -3.48 3.49 -10.67
CA LEU A 77 -4.72 3.68 -11.43
C LEU A 77 -6.00 3.44 -10.62
N ALA A 78 -5.92 2.71 -9.50
CA ALA A 78 -7.01 2.51 -8.56
C ALA A 78 -7.36 3.83 -7.86
#